data_AF-A0A7C9ESK8-F1
#
_entry.id   AF-A0A7C9ESK8-F1
#
_cell.length_a   1.000
_cell.length_b   1.000
_cell.length_c   1.000
_cell.angle_alpha   90.00
_cell.angle_beta   90.00
_cell.angle_gamma   90.00
#
_symmetry.space_group_name_H-M   'P 1'
#
loop_
_entity.id
_entity.type
_entity.pdbx_description
1 polymer ?
#
loop_
_entity_poly.entity_id
_entity_poly.type
_entity_poly.pdbx_seq_one_letter_code
_entity_poly.pdbx_strand_id
1 'polypeptide(L)'
;TRASLCSGLEVVGEAPACEISHLVPFKPKSKRPQNRLCYDILTRGITTFKNPGGDYEPKSADLVLLTNTRVKVVHDLNTAEEQFVIASVLKLNDEVRLLTAKEIRDRK
;
A
#
# COMPACT_ATOMS: atom_id res chain seq x y z
N THR A 1 18.49 0.96 2.98
CA THR A 1 19.19 1.32 1.72
C THR A 1 18.53 0.58 0.56
N ARG A 2 18.91 0.81 -0.71
CA ARG A 2 18.38 0.03 -1.87
C ARG A 2 18.48 -1.49 -1.63
N ALA A 3 19.60 -1.96 -1.08
CA ALA A 3 19.81 -3.36 -0.75
C ALA A 3 18.74 -3.91 0.19
N SER A 4 18.41 -3.18 1.26
CA SER A 4 17.36 -3.58 2.22
C SER A 4 15.97 -3.68 1.57
N LEU A 5 15.67 -2.82 0.59
CA LEU A 5 14.41 -2.89 -0.15
C LEU A 5 14.39 -4.11 -1.08
N CYS A 6 15.49 -4.37 -1.81
CA CYS A 6 15.60 -5.52 -2.69
C CYS A 6 15.46 -6.84 -1.90
N SER A 7 16.16 -6.98 -0.78
CA SER A 7 16.03 -8.17 0.07
C SER A 7 14.63 -8.32 0.66
N GLY A 8 13.96 -7.21 1.00
CA GLY A 8 12.57 -7.25 1.47
C GLY A 8 11.58 -7.70 0.38
N LEU A 9 11.84 -7.34 -0.88
CA LEU A 9 11.00 -7.77 -2.01
C LEU A 9 11.14 -9.26 -2.32
N GLU A 10 12.28 -9.89 -2.03
CA GLU A 10 12.47 -11.34 -2.20
C GLU A 10 11.51 -12.15 -1.33
N VAL A 11 11.14 -11.62 -0.16
CA VAL A 11 10.21 -12.26 0.80
C VAL A 11 8.81 -11.63 0.79
N VAL A 12 8.47 -10.86 -0.24
CA VAL A 12 7.20 -10.10 -0.31
C VAL A 12 5.95 -10.99 -0.19
N GLY A 13 6.03 -12.26 -0.64
CA GLY A 13 4.94 -13.21 -0.51
C GLY A 13 4.58 -13.56 0.93
N GLU A 14 5.56 -13.47 1.84
CA GLU A 14 5.41 -13.77 3.27
C GLU A 14 5.14 -12.51 4.10
N ALA A 15 5.13 -11.33 3.50
CA ALA A 15 4.86 -10.09 4.22
C ALA A 15 3.44 -10.08 4.83
N PRO A 16 3.23 -9.47 6.00
CA PRO A 16 1.88 -9.24 6.50
C PRO A 16 1.10 -8.35 5.53
N ALA A 17 -0.21 -8.55 5.45
CA ALA A 17 -1.07 -7.71 4.61
C ALA A 17 -2.45 -7.47 5.24
N CYS A 18 -3.14 -6.47 4.70
CA CYS A 18 -4.52 -6.15 4.98
C CYS A 18 -5.22 -5.78 3.67
N GLU A 19 -6.55 -5.80 3.66
CA GLU A 19 -7.34 -5.29 2.55
C GLU A 19 -7.69 -3.83 2.79
N ILE A 20 -7.59 -2.99 1.75
CA ILE A 20 -8.11 -1.62 1.79
C ILE A 20 -9.60 -1.69 1.42
N SER A 21 -10.47 -1.43 2.39
CA SER A 21 -11.93 -1.46 2.20
C SER A 21 -12.47 -0.14 1.66
N HIS A 22 -11.78 0.97 1.92
CA HIS A 22 -12.12 2.29 1.42
C HIS A 22 -10.87 3.05 1.03
N LEU A 23 -10.91 3.73 -0.12
CA LEU A 23 -9.84 4.55 -0.65
C LEU A 23 -10.43 5.85 -1.20
N VAL A 24 -10.19 6.97 -0.51
CA VAL A 24 -10.78 8.27 -0.89
C VAL A 24 -9.67 9.29 -1.09
N PRO A 25 -9.59 9.96 -2.26
CA PRO A 25 -8.62 11.04 -2.46
C PRO A 25 -8.81 12.16 -1.44
N PHE A 26 -7.77 12.41 -0.63
CA PHE A 26 -7.75 13.50 0.33
C PHE A 26 -7.27 14.78 -0.36
N LYS A 27 -8.15 15.78 -0.40
CA LYS A 27 -7.84 17.12 -0.93
C LYS A 27 -7.54 18.07 0.23
N PRO A 28 -6.27 18.38 0.52
CA PRO A 28 -5.94 19.34 1.58
C PRO A 28 -6.52 20.72 1.21
N LYS A 29 -7.08 21.41 2.21
CA LYS A 29 -7.58 22.79 2.05
C LYS A 29 -6.47 23.80 1.72
N SER A 30 -5.22 23.48 2.06
CA SER A 30 -4.05 24.31 1.74
C SER A 30 -3.26 23.72 0.58
N LYS A 31 -2.64 24.61 -0.23
CA LYS A 31 -1.75 24.25 -1.35
C LYS A 31 -0.49 23.54 -0.83
N ARG A 32 -0.58 22.25 -0.52
CA ARG A 32 0.61 21.41 -0.31
C ARG A 32 1.36 21.27 -1.65
N PRO A 33 2.68 21.05 -1.63
CA PRO A 33 3.44 20.81 -2.84
C PRO A 33 2.81 19.67 -3.65
N GLN A 34 2.55 19.96 -4.93
CA GLN A 34 1.66 19.22 -5.85
C GLN A 34 2.15 17.82 -6.26
N ASN A 35 3.24 17.32 -5.69
CA ASN A 35 3.94 16.14 -6.20
C ASN A 35 3.60 14.84 -5.46
N ARG A 36 2.70 14.89 -4.47
CA ARG A 36 2.24 13.70 -3.74
C ARG A 36 0.74 13.68 -3.65
N LEU A 37 0.17 12.55 -4.04
CA LEU A 37 -1.25 12.26 -3.90
C LEU A 37 -1.47 11.70 -2.51
N CYS A 38 -2.59 12.09 -1.89
CA CYS A 38 -2.96 11.69 -0.55
C CYS A 38 -4.32 11.01 -0.61
N TYR A 39 -4.46 9.87 0.09
CA TYR A 39 -5.71 9.14 0.16
C TYR A 39 -6.01 8.78 1.61
N ASP A 40 -7.23 9.04 2.06
CA ASP A 40 -7.74 8.46 3.30
C ASP A 40 -8.10 6.99 3.03
N ILE A 41 -7.71 6.12 3.96
CA ILE A 41 -7.99 4.68 3.84
C ILE A 41 -8.68 4.12 5.07
N LEU A 42 -9.48 3.08 4.85
CA LEU A 42 -9.87 2.14 5.88
C LEU A 42 -9.32 0.76 5.49
N THR A 43 -8.86 0.01 6.48
CA THR A 43 -8.30 -1.32 6.31
C THR A 43 -9.11 -2.36 7.07
N ARG A 44 -9.07 -3.60 6.59
CA ARG A 44 -9.60 -4.77 7.30
C ARG A 44 -8.65 -5.96 7.16
N GLY A 45 -8.72 -6.88 8.12
CA GLY A 45 -7.99 -8.15 8.04
C GLY A 45 -8.43 -8.97 6.82
N ILE A 46 -7.50 -9.76 6.29
CA ILE A 46 -7.76 -10.61 5.12
C ILE A 46 -8.34 -11.94 5.61
N THR A 47 -9.57 -12.25 5.22
CA THR A 47 -10.26 -13.50 5.60
C THR A 47 -10.51 -14.44 4.43
N THR A 48 -10.36 -13.96 3.20
CA THR A 48 -10.71 -14.67 1.95
C THR A 48 -9.64 -15.64 1.47
N PHE A 49 -8.39 -15.46 1.88
CA PHE A 49 -7.27 -16.33 1.51
C PHE A 49 -6.22 -16.40 2.63
N LYS A 50 -5.33 -17.40 2.56
CA LYS A 50 -4.22 -17.54 3.51
C LYS A 50 -3.29 -16.33 3.40
N ASN A 51 -3.03 -15.71 4.54
CA ASN A 51 -2.12 -14.58 4.69
C ASN A 51 -0.90 -15.02 5.52
N PRO A 52 0.18 -15.53 4.89
CA PRO A 52 1.30 -16.18 5.61
C PRO A 52 1.96 -15.28 6.65
N GLY A 53 2.09 -13.99 6.36
CA GLY A 53 2.66 -13.00 7.26
C GLY A 53 1.72 -12.53 8.37
N GLY A 54 0.46 -12.96 8.35
CA GLY A 54 -0.58 -12.48 9.26
C GLY A 54 -1.10 -11.08 8.92
N ASP A 55 -1.99 -10.60 9.77
CA ASP A 55 -2.66 -9.32 9.56
C ASP A 55 -1.70 -8.14 9.73
N TYR A 56 -1.71 -7.26 8.73
CA TYR A 56 -0.98 -6.00 8.79
C TYR A 56 -1.84 -4.92 9.45
N GLU A 57 -1.29 -4.29 10.48
CA GLU A 57 -1.81 -3.04 11.00
C GLU A 57 -0.89 -1.90 10.55
N PRO A 58 -1.39 -0.89 9.80
CA PRO A 58 -0.57 0.21 9.34
C PRO A 58 0.14 0.93 10.48
N LYS A 59 1.39 1.37 10.29
CA LYS A 59 2.10 2.26 11.23
C LYS A 59 2.64 3.48 10.50
N SER A 60 2.76 4.58 11.23
CA SER A 60 3.26 5.83 10.63
C SER A 60 4.67 5.61 10.07
N ALA A 61 4.91 6.15 8.87
CA ALA A 61 6.15 6.01 8.09
C ALA A 61 6.42 4.61 7.49
N ASP A 62 5.52 3.65 7.64
CA ASP A 62 5.63 2.38 6.90
C ASP A 62 5.65 2.64 5.39
N LEU A 63 6.45 1.84 4.68
CA LEU A 63 6.41 1.74 3.23
C LEU A 63 5.62 0.49 2.86
N VAL A 64 4.58 0.68 2.08
CA VAL A 64 3.66 -0.39 1.69
C VAL A 64 3.55 -0.51 0.18
N LEU A 65 3.26 -1.73 -0.25
CA LEU A 65 3.01 -2.06 -1.64
C LEU A 65 1.52 -2.30 -1.84
N LEU A 66 0.88 -1.44 -2.62
CA LEU A 66 -0.53 -1.57 -2.98
C LEU A 66 -0.63 -2.38 -4.26
N THR A 67 -1.45 -3.43 -4.21
CA THR A 67 -1.70 -4.36 -5.31
C THR A 67 -3.15 -4.81 -5.26
N ASN A 68 -3.70 -5.17 -6.43
CA ASN A 68 -5.07 -5.71 -6.51
C ASN A 68 -5.11 -7.19 -6.13
N THR A 69 -3.98 -7.88 -6.27
CA THR A 69 -3.82 -9.30 -6.01
C THR A 69 -2.70 -9.54 -5.00
N ARG A 70 -2.82 -10.60 -4.21
CA ARG A 70 -1.76 -10.98 -3.27
C ARG A 70 -0.54 -11.45 -4.05
N VAL A 71 0.51 -10.65 -3.98
CA VAL A 71 1.84 -10.98 -4.49
C VAL A 71 2.35 -12.23 -3.77
N LYS A 72 2.78 -13.23 -4.54
CA LYS A 72 3.39 -14.46 -4.01
C LYS A 72 4.89 -14.44 -4.19
N VAL A 73 5.35 -13.88 -5.31
CA VAL A 73 6.76 -13.74 -5.66
C VAL A 73 7.01 -12.36 -6.28
N VAL A 74 8.24 -11.86 -6.17
CA VAL A 74 8.62 -10.56 -6.75
C VAL A 74 8.37 -10.48 -8.27
N HIS A 75 8.40 -11.63 -8.96
CA HIS A 75 8.10 -11.71 -10.39
C HIS A 75 6.67 -11.30 -10.74
N ASP A 76 5.71 -11.48 -9.83
CA ASP A 76 4.32 -11.10 -10.04
C ASP A 76 4.19 -9.58 -10.27
N LEU A 77 5.07 -8.79 -9.63
CA LEU A 77 5.13 -7.33 -9.75
C LEU A 77 5.65 -6.83 -11.10
N ASN A 78 6.31 -7.69 -11.88
CA ASN A 78 6.91 -7.34 -13.16
C ASN A 78 5.99 -7.67 -14.35
N THR A 79 4.77 -8.14 -14.10
CA THR A 79 3.80 -8.41 -15.16
C THR A 79 3.11 -7.12 -15.62
N ALA A 80 2.96 -6.93 -16.93
CA ALA A 80 2.47 -5.68 -17.54
C ALA A 80 1.01 -5.33 -17.16
N GLU A 81 0.26 -6.28 -16.62
CA GLU A 81 -1.16 -6.14 -16.28
C GLU A 81 -1.39 -5.67 -14.84
N GLU A 82 -0.45 -5.94 -13.93
CA GLU A 82 -0.58 -5.64 -12.50
C GLU A 82 0.11 -4.32 -12.15
N GLN A 83 -0.70 -3.28 -11.93
CA GLN A 83 -0.19 -2.00 -11.49
C GLN A 83 -0.03 -2.00 -9.98
N PHE A 84 1.22 -2.08 -9.51
CA PHE A 84 1.52 -1.82 -8.11
C PHE A 84 1.81 -0.32 -7.87
N VAL A 85 1.45 0.15 -6.67
CA VAL A 85 1.80 1.49 -6.19
C VAL A 85 2.56 1.37 -4.88
N ILE A 86 3.73 2.00 -4.81
CA ILE A 86 4.43 2.16 -3.54
C ILE A 86 3.86 3.39 -2.84
N ALA A 87 3.47 3.20 -1.58
CA ALA A 87 2.90 4.25 -0.75
C ALA A 87 3.63 4.34 0.60
N SER A 88 3.60 5.53 1.20
CA SER A 88 4.01 5.71 2.60
C SER A 88 2.77 5.96 3.46
N VAL A 89 2.71 5.28 4.61
CA VAL A 89 1.63 5.44 5.57
C VAL A 89 1.85 6.71 6.41
N LEU A 90 0.82 7.53 6.48
CA LEU A 90 0.74 8.70 7.35
C LEU A 90 -0.43 8.50 8.33
N LYS A 91 -0.13 8.35 9.63
CA LYS A 91 -1.15 8.36 10.69
C LYS A 91 -1.22 9.73 11.33
N LEU A 92 -2.42 10.33 11.38
CA LEU A 92 -2.70 11.62 12.01
C LEU A 92 -4.04 11.56 12.75
N ASN A 93 -4.05 11.77 14.07
CA ASN A 93 -5.27 11.81 14.89
C ASN A 93 -6.22 10.63 14.60
N ASP A 94 -5.70 9.40 14.70
CA ASP A 94 -6.37 8.13 14.41
C ASP A 94 -6.77 7.87 12.94
N GLU A 95 -6.60 8.84 12.05
CA GLU A 95 -6.82 8.65 10.62
C GLU A 95 -5.56 8.05 9.95
N VAL A 96 -5.77 7.05 9.10
CA VAL A 96 -4.72 6.43 8.29
C VAL A 96 -4.81 6.96 6.87
N ARG A 97 -3.69 7.46 6.36
CA ARG A 97 -3.57 7.99 5.01
C ARG A 97 -2.42 7.34 4.27
N LEU A 98 -2.53 7.32 2.94
CA LEU A 98 -1.47 6.90 2.04
C LEU A 98 -0.96 8.09 1.24
N LEU A 99 0.36 8.24 1.20
CA LEU A 99 1.07 9.19 0.35
C LEU A 99 1.71 8.45 -0.82
N THR A 100 1.35 8.83 -2.04
CA THR A 100 1.86 8.18 -3.27
C THR A 100 2.40 9.20 -4.27
N ALA A 101 3.29 8.73 -5.15
CA ALA A 101 3.77 9.51 -6.30
C ALA A 101 2.97 9.21 -7.59
N LYS A 102 2.11 8.20 -7.56
CA LYS A 102 1.29 7.73 -8.69
C LYS A 102 -0.17 7.59 -8.25
N GLU A 103 -1.09 7.90 -9.15
CA GLU A 103 -2.51 7.70 -8.89
C GLU A 103 -2.81 6.22 -8.64
N ILE A 104 -3.61 5.95 -7.62
CA ILE A 104 -4.15 4.62 -7.38
C ILE A 104 -5.40 4.50 -8.26
N ARG A 105 -5.34 3.62 -9.25
CA ARG A 105 -6.47 3.33 -10.13
C ARG A 105 -7.28 2.20 -9.53
N ASP A 106 -8.47 2.52 -9.05
CA ASP A 106 -9.45 1.53 -8.65
C ASP A 106 -10.06 0.92 -9.92
N ARG A 107 -9.80 -0.37 -10.18
CA ARG A 107 -10.46 -1.10 -11.28
C ARG A 107 -11.74 -1.70 -10.71
N LYS A 108 -12.87 -1.08 -11.04
CA LYS A 108 -14.22 -1.63 -10.84
C LYS A 108 -14.43 -2.92 -11.62
#